data_AF-A0A450TRR0-F1
#
_entry.id   AF-A0A450TRR0-F1
#
_cell.length_a   1.000
_cell.length_b   1.000
_cell.length_c   1.000
_cell.angle_alpha   90.00
_cell.angle_beta   90.00
_cell.angle_gamma   90.00
#
_symmetry.space_group_name_H-M   'P 1'
#
loop_
_entity.id
_entity.type
_entity.pdbx_description
1 polymer ?
#
loop_
_entity_poly.entity_id
_entity_poly.type
_entity_poly.pdbx_seq_one_letter_code
_entity_poly.pdbx_strand_id
1 'polypeptide(L)'
;MTSTRPYLIRAIHEWILDNNLTPYILVNTKVAGLLLPGQYIDGDEITFNISSSATKDLYLGNEEVEFSARFRGTPTFVRVPTKAILAVYAKETGAGMAFQEEPSEQGVEEEDKEAVAAAPRKSPEPDAESSRPALRIVK
;
A
#
# COMPACT_ATOMS: atom_id res chain seq x y z
N MET A 1 4.95 -8.93 17.15
CA MET A 1 5.49 -7.60 16.80
C MET A 1 4.37 -6.82 16.11
N THR A 2 4.39 -5.49 16.12
CA THR A 2 3.37 -4.71 15.40
C THR A 2 3.55 -4.84 13.89
N SER A 3 2.46 -4.94 13.13
CA SER A 3 2.52 -5.02 11.66
C SER A 3 3.24 -3.82 11.06
N THR A 4 4.08 -4.06 10.04
CA THR A 4 4.79 -3.00 9.29
C THR A 4 3.89 -2.32 8.26
N ARG A 5 2.76 -2.96 7.91
CA ARG A 5 1.79 -2.50 6.91
C ARG A 5 1.41 -1.01 7.01
N PRO A 6 0.93 -0.47 8.16
CA PRO A 6 0.53 0.94 8.23
C PRO A 6 1.69 1.91 7.95
N TYR A 7 2.91 1.54 8.32
CA TYR A 7 4.10 2.36 8.07
C TYR A 7 4.44 2.39 6.59
N LEU A 8 4.36 1.24 5.92
CA LEU A 8 4.59 1.14 4.48
C LEU A 8 3.50 1.85 3.66
N ILE A 9 2.23 1.80 4.11
CA ILE A 9 1.15 2.58 3.48
C ILE A 9 1.48 4.07 3.48
N ARG A 10 1.89 4.64 4.62
CA ARG A 10 2.29 6.04 4.73
C ARG A 10 3.48 6.36 3.83
N ALA A 11 4.53 5.55 3.89
CA ALA A 11 5.74 5.77 3.11
C ALA A 11 5.47 5.77 1.60
N ILE A 12 4.68 4.82 1.10
CA ILE A 12 4.34 4.73 -0.32
C ILE A 12 3.37 5.83 -0.72
N HIS A 13 2.39 6.17 0.11
CA HIS A 13 1.48 7.29 -0.14
C HIS A 13 2.25 8.59 -0.34
N GLU A 14 3.16 8.94 0.57
CA GLU A 14 4.01 10.13 0.45
C GLU A 14 4.89 10.07 -0.81
N TRP A 15 5.52 8.92 -1.08
CA TRP A 15 6.32 8.73 -2.29
C TRP A 15 5.49 8.94 -3.58
N ILE A 16 4.25 8.46 -3.64
CA ILE A 16 3.36 8.67 -4.79
C ILE A 16 3.07 10.18 -4.97
N LEU A 17 2.79 10.89 -3.87
CA LEU A 17 2.50 12.32 -3.91
C LEU A 17 3.70 13.17 -4.33
N ASP A 18 4.90 12.85 -3.84
CA ASP A 18 6.15 13.50 -4.22
C ASP A 18 6.44 13.39 -5.72
N ASN A 19 5.95 12.32 -6.35
CA ASN A 19 6.07 12.11 -7.79
C ASN A 19 4.89 12.69 -8.60
N ASN A 20 4.04 13.51 -7.97
CA ASN A 20 2.85 14.11 -8.58
C ASN A 20 1.87 13.08 -9.17
N LEU A 21 1.80 11.89 -8.57
CA LEU A 21 0.89 10.82 -8.97
C LEU A 21 -0.30 10.72 -8.01
N THR A 22 -1.33 9.93 -8.38
CA THR A 22 -2.55 9.80 -7.58
C THR A 22 -2.54 8.53 -6.73
N PRO A 23 -2.47 8.61 -5.38
CA PRO A 23 -2.42 7.43 -4.52
C PRO A 23 -3.78 6.76 -4.36
N TYR A 24 -3.83 5.47 -4.69
CA TYR A 24 -5.00 4.60 -4.58
C TYR A 24 -4.70 3.48 -3.57
N ILE A 25 -5.72 3.05 -2.83
CA ILE A 25 -5.68 1.84 -2.01
C ILE A 25 -6.70 0.82 -2.52
N LEU A 26 -6.31 -0.45 -2.54
CA LEU A 26 -7.20 -1.59 -2.78
C LEU A 26 -7.58 -2.21 -1.44
N VAL A 27 -8.86 -2.45 -1.22
CA VAL A 27 -9.41 -2.88 0.07
C VAL A 27 -10.25 -4.13 -0.12
N ASN A 28 -10.01 -5.17 0.69
CA ASN A 28 -10.84 -6.37 0.77
C ASN A 28 -12.12 -6.06 1.55
N THR A 29 -13.28 -6.21 0.92
CA THR A 29 -14.60 -5.86 1.48
C THR A 29 -15.15 -6.92 2.44
N LYS A 30 -14.53 -8.12 2.49
CA LYS A 30 -14.94 -9.23 3.37
C LYS A 30 -14.40 -9.11 4.79
N VAL A 31 -13.47 -8.19 5.03
CA VAL A 31 -12.86 -8.00 6.35
C VAL A 31 -13.80 -7.27 7.29
N ALA A 32 -13.99 -7.79 8.51
CA ALA A 32 -14.81 -7.15 9.52
C ALA A 32 -14.23 -5.80 9.99
N GLY A 33 -15.10 -4.87 10.37
CA GLY A 33 -14.73 -3.55 10.90
C GLY A 33 -14.67 -2.43 9.87
N LEU A 34 -15.03 -2.71 8.61
CA LEU A 34 -15.17 -1.71 7.56
C LEU A 34 -16.39 -0.82 7.80
N LEU A 35 -16.23 0.49 7.62
CA LEU A 35 -17.32 1.44 7.53
C LEU A 35 -17.30 2.09 6.15
N LEU A 36 -18.07 1.52 5.23
CA LEU A 36 -18.16 1.94 3.85
C LEU A 36 -19.63 2.18 3.47
N PRO A 37 -19.92 3.04 2.48
CA PRO A 37 -21.26 3.11 1.93
C PRO A 37 -21.60 1.82 1.18
N GLY A 38 -22.38 0.94 1.80
CA GLY A 38 -22.67 -0.41 1.31
C GLY A 38 -23.24 -0.47 -0.11
N GLN A 39 -23.87 0.60 -0.60
CA GLN A 39 -24.39 0.71 -1.97
C GLN A 39 -23.30 0.77 -3.07
N TYR A 40 -22.01 0.85 -2.70
CA TYR A 40 -20.88 0.87 -3.64
C TYR A 40 -19.97 -0.35 -3.50
N ILE A 41 -20.33 -1.32 -2.67
CA ILE A 41 -19.62 -2.60 -2.57
C ILE A 41 -20.23 -3.53 -3.62
N ASP A 42 -19.52 -3.70 -4.74
CA ASP A 42 -19.86 -4.67 -5.78
C ASP A 42 -18.66 -5.63 -5.95
N GLY A 43 -18.68 -6.70 -5.15
CA GLY A 43 -17.62 -7.71 -5.13
C GLY A 43 -16.78 -7.72 -3.85
N ASP A 44 -15.68 -8.47 -3.94
CA ASP A 44 -14.79 -8.79 -2.81
C ASP A 44 -13.74 -7.69 -2.55
N GLU A 45 -13.63 -6.73 -3.46
CA GLU A 45 -12.62 -5.68 -3.43
C GLU A 45 -13.23 -4.33 -3.81
N ILE A 46 -12.67 -3.27 -3.23
CA ILE A 46 -13.03 -1.89 -3.55
C ILE A 46 -11.77 -1.02 -3.54
N THR A 47 -11.72 -0.05 -4.44
CA THR A 47 -10.59 0.88 -4.55
C THR A 47 -10.99 2.27 -4.10
N PHE A 48 -10.14 2.91 -3.30
CA PHE A 48 -10.31 4.31 -2.90
C PHE A 48 -9.16 5.17 -3.42
N ASN A 49 -9.51 6.34 -3.95
CA ASN A 49 -8.56 7.41 -4.17
C ASN A 49 -8.32 8.13 -2.84
N ILE A 50 -7.08 8.10 -2.34
CA ILE A 50 -6.66 8.74 -1.09
C ILE A 50 -5.75 9.94 -1.32
N SER A 51 -5.89 10.61 -2.48
CA SER A 51 -5.28 11.91 -2.73
C SER A 51 -5.95 13.00 -1.88
N SER A 52 -5.21 14.07 -1.59
CA SER A 52 -5.74 15.26 -0.91
C SER A 52 -6.86 15.97 -1.69
N SER A 53 -6.95 15.75 -3.00
CA SER A 53 -8.02 16.29 -3.86
C SER A 53 -9.31 15.46 -3.81
N ALA A 54 -9.24 14.19 -3.45
CA ALA A 54 -10.39 13.27 -3.41
C ALA A 54 -10.93 13.02 -2.00
N THR A 55 -10.13 13.36 -0.98
CA THR A 55 -10.44 13.10 0.43
C THR A 55 -10.39 14.37 1.26
N LYS A 56 -11.12 14.36 2.37
CA LYS A 56 -11.08 15.36 3.43
C LYS A 56 -10.76 14.67 4.74
N ASP A 57 -9.91 15.30 5.56
CA ASP A 57 -9.51 14.81 6.87
C ASP A 57 -8.92 13.39 6.80
N LEU A 58 -8.05 13.13 5.80
CA LEU A 58 -7.36 11.84 5.64
C LEU A 58 -6.45 11.59 6.86
N TYR A 59 -6.71 10.47 7.53
CA TYR A 59 -5.92 9.96 8.64
C TYR A 59 -5.38 8.57 8.29
N LEU A 60 -4.05 8.46 8.23
CA LEU A 60 -3.34 7.20 7.98
C LEU A 60 -2.82 6.64 9.31
N GLY A 61 -3.73 6.04 10.09
CA GLY A 61 -3.46 5.47 11.40
C GLY A 61 -2.76 4.11 11.35
N ASN A 62 -2.40 3.58 12.52
CA ASN A 62 -1.81 2.24 12.62
C ASN A 62 -2.87 1.14 12.48
N GLU A 63 -4.01 1.32 13.14
CA GLU A 63 -5.10 0.34 13.14
C GLU A 63 -6.03 0.51 11.95
N GLU A 64 -6.22 1.76 11.51
CA GLU A 64 -7.17 2.11 10.47
C GLU A 64 -6.77 3.35 9.67
N VAL A 65 -7.31 3.39 8.44
CA VAL A 65 -7.30 4.54 7.55
C VAL A 65 -8.71 5.14 7.54
N GLU A 66 -8.80 6.43 7.82
CA GLU A 66 -10.06 7.16 7.89
C GLU A 66 -10.04 8.38 6.97
N PHE A 67 -11.15 8.67 6.32
CA PHE A 67 -11.33 9.90 5.55
C PHE A 67 -12.80 10.15 5.22
N SER A 68 -13.12 11.38 4.85
CA SER A 68 -14.38 11.70 4.17
C SER A 68 -14.17 11.83 2.67
N ALA A 69 -15.03 11.21 1.87
CA ALA A 69 -15.01 11.33 0.40
C ALA A 69 -16.42 11.52 -0.15
N ARG A 70 -16.54 11.92 -1.42
CA ARG A 70 -17.85 12.11 -2.08
C ARG A 70 -18.18 10.93 -2.99
N PHE A 71 -19.29 10.26 -2.72
CA PHE A 71 -19.81 9.19 -3.56
C PHE A 71 -21.06 9.69 -4.28
N ARG A 72 -21.01 9.80 -5.62
CA ARG A 72 -22.06 10.45 -6.44
C ARG A 72 -22.49 11.82 -5.89
N GLY A 73 -21.54 12.59 -5.38
CA GLY A 73 -21.78 13.91 -4.81
C GLY A 73 -22.23 13.93 -3.35
N THR A 74 -22.53 12.78 -2.72
CA THR A 74 -22.88 12.70 -1.30
C THR A 74 -21.61 12.53 -0.46
N PRO A 75 -21.32 13.41 0.53
CA PRO A 75 -20.19 13.22 1.43
C PRO A 75 -20.46 12.02 2.34
N THR A 76 -19.49 11.12 2.41
CA THR A 76 -19.57 9.90 3.22
C THR A 76 -18.25 9.69 3.94
N PHE A 77 -18.34 9.34 5.21
CA PHE A 77 -17.20 8.93 6.01
C PHE A 77 -16.82 7.47 5.71
N VAL A 78 -15.52 7.23 5.58
CA VAL A 78 -14.92 5.93 5.26
C VAL A 78 -13.91 5.60 6.35
N ARG A 79 -14.00 4.37 6.86
CA ARG A 79 -13.01 3.80 7.79
C ARG A 79 -12.64 2.40 7.36
N VAL A 80 -11.34 2.16 7.21
CA VAL A 80 -10.76 0.93 6.68
C VAL A 80 -9.71 0.41 7.65
N PRO A 81 -9.91 -0.76 8.29
CA PRO A 81 -8.86 -1.40 9.07
C PRO A 81 -7.63 -1.66 8.20
N THR A 82 -6.43 -1.39 8.71
CA THR A 82 -5.19 -1.52 7.93
C THR A 82 -5.00 -2.93 7.37
N LYS A 83 -5.42 -3.96 8.11
CA LYS A 83 -5.42 -5.36 7.66
C LYS A 83 -6.27 -5.65 6.42
N ALA A 84 -7.28 -4.81 6.15
CA ALA A 84 -8.13 -4.94 4.97
C ALA A 84 -7.50 -4.34 3.71
N ILE A 85 -6.41 -3.57 3.82
CA ILE A 85 -5.74 -2.96 2.68
C ILE A 85 -4.84 -4.01 2.02
N LEU A 86 -5.17 -4.33 0.78
CA LEU A 86 -4.49 -5.30 -0.07
C LEU A 86 -3.34 -4.67 -0.86
N ALA A 87 -3.46 -3.40 -1.23
CA ALA A 87 -2.40 -2.69 -1.94
C ALA A 87 -2.50 -1.18 -1.78
N VAL A 88 -1.36 -0.50 -1.96
CA VAL A 88 -1.26 0.95 -2.15
C VAL A 88 -0.45 1.22 -3.41
N TYR A 89 -0.97 2.01 -4.33
CA TYR A 89 -0.36 2.19 -5.65
C TYR A 89 -0.74 3.51 -6.33
N ALA A 90 0.09 3.96 -7.26
CA ALA A 90 -0.17 5.10 -8.13
C ALA A 90 -1.15 4.70 -9.23
N LYS A 91 -2.26 5.43 -9.35
CA LYS A 91 -3.32 5.19 -10.36
C LYS A 91 -2.76 5.14 -11.79
N GLU A 92 -1.82 6.01 -12.11
CA GLU A 92 -1.33 6.25 -13.47
C GLU A 92 -0.41 5.16 -13.98
N THR A 93 0.40 4.57 -13.09
CA THR A 93 1.48 3.66 -13.45
C THR A 93 1.29 2.25 -12.91
N GLY A 94 0.42 2.08 -11.90
CA GLY A 94 0.31 0.85 -11.12
C GLY A 94 1.49 0.62 -10.17
N ALA A 95 2.47 1.54 -10.09
CA ALA A 95 3.62 1.40 -9.21
C ALA A 95 3.21 1.56 -7.74
N GLY A 96 3.72 0.68 -6.88
CA GLY A 96 3.35 0.66 -5.47
C GLY A 96 3.71 -0.67 -4.84
N MET A 97 2.90 -1.11 -3.89
CA MET A 97 3.12 -2.37 -3.18
C MET A 97 1.79 -3.05 -2.87
N ALA A 98 1.78 -4.37 -3.04
CA ALA A 98 0.74 -5.26 -2.56
C ALA A 98 1.16 -5.89 -1.23
N PHE A 99 0.20 -6.10 -0.34
CA PHE A 99 0.39 -6.73 0.95
C PHE A 99 -0.13 -8.16 0.90
N GLN A 100 0.63 -9.08 1.49
CA GLN A 100 0.14 -10.43 1.73
C GLN A 100 -0.89 -10.41 2.86
N GLU A 101 -1.80 -11.38 2.90
CA GLU A 101 -2.66 -11.56 4.07
C GLU A 101 -1.77 -11.94 5.26
N GLU A 102 -1.76 -11.13 6.32
CA GLU A 102 -1.04 -11.54 7.53
C GLU A 102 -1.91 -12.59 8.23
N PRO A 103 -1.32 -13.72 8.68
CA PRO A 103 -2.05 -14.66 9.51
C PRO A 103 -2.58 -13.90 10.72
N SER A 104 -3.89 -13.97 10.93
CA SER A 104 -4.52 -13.34 12.08
C SER A 104 -3.81 -13.80 13.36
N GLU A 105 -3.51 -12.88 14.29
CA GLU A 105 -2.84 -13.16 15.57
C GLU A 105 -3.59 -14.18 16.48
N GLN A 106 -4.67 -14.80 16.00
CA GLN A 106 -5.25 -16.02 16.51
C GLN A 106 -4.62 -17.25 15.81
N GLY A 107 -3.35 -17.53 16.11
CA GLY A 107 -2.66 -18.70 15.57
C GLY A 107 -1.17 -18.46 15.43
N VAL A 108 -0.45 -18.66 16.52
CA VAL A 108 1.01 -18.70 16.54
C VAL A 108 1.46 -19.87 15.65
N GLU A 109 2.26 -19.60 14.63
CA GLU A 109 3.47 -20.37 14.30
C GLU A 109 4.30 -19.58 13.29
N GLU A 110 5.52 -19.26 13.71
CA GLU A 110 6.54 -18.60 12.92
C GLU A 110 6.94 -19.51 11.75
N GLU A 111 6.78 -19.04 10.52
CA GLU A 111 7.65 -19.47 9.42
C GLU A 111 8.19 -18.24 8.69
N ASP A 112 9.42 -17.93 9.08
CA ASP A 112 10.37 -17.11 8.35
C ASP A 112 10.50 -17.66 6.92
N LYS A 113 9.98 -16.92 5.93
CA LYS A 113 10.26 -17.17 4.51
C LYS A 113 10.82 -15.91 3.89
N GLU A 114 12.15 -15.91 3.83
CA GLU A 114 13.02 -15.02 3.08
C GLU A 114 12.41 -14.62 1.73
N ALA A 115 12.22 -13.32 1.55
CA ALA A 115 11.91 -12.72 0.27
C ALA A 115 13.17 -12.73 -0.62
N VAL A 116 13.27 -13.72 -1.51
CA VAL A 116 14.22 -13.68 -2.63
C VAL A 116 13.49 -13.17 -3.86
N ALA A 117 13.63 -11.88 -4.14
CA ALA A 117 13.18 -11.27 -5.40
C ALA A 117 14.07 -11.77 -6.55
N ALA A 118 13.52 -12.58 -7.45
CA ALA A 118 14.15 -12.92 -8.72
C ALA A 118 13.13 -12.79 -9.86
N ALA A 119 13.13 -11.65 -10.53
CA ALA A 119 12.52 -11.52 -11.86
C ALA A 119 13.56 -11.96 -12.92
N PRO A 120 13.22 -12.83 -13.89
CA PRO A 120 14.13 -13.19 -14.96
C PRO A 120 14.06 -12.12 -16.07
N ARG A 121 15.19 -11.53 -16.43
CA ARG A 121 15.35 -10.80 -17.71
C ARG A 121 16.48 -11.46 -18.51
N LYS A 122 16.15 -11.98 -19.69
CA LYS A 122 17.11 -12.48 -20.69
C LYS A 122 17.76 -11.29 -21.43
N SER A 123 19.08 -11.12 -21.23
CA SER A 123 20.22 -10.90 -22.17
C SER A 123 20.11 -9.93 -23.36
N PRO A 124 21.24 -9.38 -23.92
CA PRO A 124 22.64 -9.84 -23.82
C PRO A 124 23.73 -8.77 -23.52
N GLU A 125 24.93 -9.26 -23.17
CA GLU A 125 26.22 -8.53 -22.99
C GLU A 125 26.80 -7.98 -24.32
N PRO A 126 27.73 -7.00 -24.26
CA PRO A 126 29.17 -7.33 -24.24
C PRO A 126 30.05 -6.48 -23.29
N ASP A 127 31.25 -7.03 -23.02
CA ASP A 127 32.37 -6.61 -22.16
C ASP A 127 32.68 -5.11 -22.00
N ALA A 128 33.03 -4.71 -20.76
CA ALA A 128 34.16 -3.81 -20.46
C ALA A 128 34.47 -3.77 -18.95
N GLU A 129 35.70 -4.15 -18.59
CA GLU A 129 36.32 -3.92 -17.29
C GLU A 129 36.37 -2.41 -16.92
N SER A 130 35.95 -2.03 -15.71
CA SER A 130 36.69 -1.07 -14.87
C SER A 130 36.04 -0.81 -13.49
N SER A 131 36.85 -0.97 -12.44
CA SER A 131 36.89 -0.17 -11.21
C SER A 131 35.60 0.03 -10.38
N ARG A 132 35.41 -0.81 -9.35
CA ARG A 132 34.51 -0.50 -8.21
C ARG A 132 35.14 0.58 -7.30
N PRO A 133 34.45 1.69 -6.96
CA PRO A 133 34.90 2.59 -5.91
C PRO A 133 34.48 2.05 -4.53
N ALA A 134 35.43 1.93 -3.60
CA ALA A 134 35.16 1.65 -2.20
C ALA A 134 35.02 2.96 -1.42
N LEU A 135 33.91 3.10 -0.66
CA LEU A 135 33.66 4.26 0.20
C LEU A 135 34.60 4.22 1.42
N ARG A 136 35.18 5.38 1.76
CA ARG A 136 36.12 5.54 2.89
C ARG A 136 35.42 6.32 4.01
N ILE A 137 35.46 5.79 5.23
CA ILE A 137 34.92 6.44 6.43
C ILE A 137 35.83 7.62 6.81
N VAL A 138 35.25 8.79 7.05
CA VAL A 138 35.95 9.99 7.55
C VAL A 138 35.70 10.10 9.06
N LYS A 139 36.73 10.40 9.83
CA LYS A 139 36.68 10.62 11.28
C LYS A 139 36.71 12.11 11.60
#